data_AF-A0A7K0SFJ1-F1
#
_entry.id   AF-A0A7K0SFJ1-F1
#
_cell.length_a   1.000
_cell.length_b   1.000
_cell.length_c   1.000
_cell.angle_alpha   90.00
_cell.angle_beta   90.00
_cell.angle_gamma   90.00
#
_symmetry.space_group_name_H-M   'P 1'
#
loop_
_entity.id
_entity.type
_entity.pdbx_description
1 polymer ?
#
loop_
_entity_poly.entity_id
_entity_poly.type
_entity_poly.pdbx_seq_one_letter_code
_entity_poly.pdbx_strand_id
1 'polypeptide(L)'
;MSFDVTAPQAKHANFFIGVSQGAATPIFAVRKEGIRVSEGETHVAVDFAGIPLPAGGYFIWFAAFEVKTGREITPWQPIGPLLVEGGRLLDATPKAIVRLSPVFVEAQWTVSD
;
A
#
# COMPACT_ATOMS: atom_id res chain seq x y z
N MET A 1 4.06 8.65 -2.90
CA MET A 1 3.41 8.04 -4.09
C MET A 1 1.99 8.57 -4.21
N SER A 2 1.38 8.59 -5.39
CA SER A 2 -0.01 9.06 -5.55
C SER A 2 -0.81 8.20 -6.54
N PHE A 3 -2.12 8.12 -6.34
CA PHE A 3 -3.07 7.37 -7.18
C PHE A 3 -4.50 7.83 -6.91
N ASP A 4 -5.40 7.52 -7.85
CA ASP A 4 -6.80 7.92 -7.77
C ASP A 4 -7.71 6.75 -7.40
N VAL A 5 -8.74 7.04 -6.61
CA VAL A 5 -9.77 6.08 -6.21
C VAL A 5 -11.12 6.62 -6.66
N THR A 6 -11.85 5.83 -7.44
CA THR A 6 -13.18 6.20 -7.93
C THR A 6 -14.28 5.52 -7.13
N ALA A 7 -15.33 6.27 -6.79
CA ALA A 7 -16.52 5.74 -6.13
C ALA A 7 -17.80 6.29 -6.78
N PRO A 8 -18.82 5.44 -7.02
CA PRO A 8 -20.08 5.89 -7.61
C PRO A 8 -20.94 6.73 -6.66
N GLN A 9 -20.64 6.70 -5.37
CA GLN A 9 -21.28 7.47 -4.31
C GLN A 9 -20.27 7.68 -3.18
N ALA A 10 -20.36 8.82 -2.49
CA ALA A 10 -19.49 9.13 -1.36
C ALA A 10 -19.62 8.08 -0.24
N LYS A 11 -18.48 7.62 0.30
CA LYS A 11 -18.42 6.58 1.32
C LYS A 11 -17.19 6.70 2.20
N HIS A 12 -17.24 6.10 3.39
CA HIS A 12 -16.07 5.91 4.24
C HIS A 12 -15.38 4.58 3.89
N ALA A 13 -14.08 4.62 3.72
CA ALA A 13 -13.26 3.51 3.28
C ALA A 13 -12.05 3.28 4.20
N ASN A 14 -11.67 2.00 4.31
CA ASN A 14 -10.38 1.58 4.82
C ASN A 14 -9.47 1.29 3.63
N PHE A 15 -8.32 1.97 3.60
CA PHE A 15 -7.30 1.80 2.57
C PHE A 15 -6.17 0.93 3.07
N PHE A 16 -5.72 0.04 2.20
CA PHE A 16 -4.59 -0.85 2.43
C PHE A 16 -3.60 -0.69 1.28
N ILE A 17 -2.35 -0.43 1.61
CA ILE A 17 -1.24 -0.48 0.65
C ILE A 17 -0.26 -1.52 1.14
N GLY A 18 0.28 -2.31 0.22
CA GLY A 18 1.37 -3.22 0.51
C GLY A 18 2.39 -3.24 -0.60
N VAL A 19 3.62 -3.60 -0.23
CA VAL A 19 4.74 -3.67 -1.17
C VAL A 19 5.31 -5.07 -1.13
N SER A 20 5.49 -5.70 -2.30
CA SER A 20 6.03 -7.06 -2.40
C SER A 20 7.01 -7.23 -3.56
N GLN A 21 7.88 -8.24 -3.44
CA GLN A 21 8.72 -8.70 -4.55
C GLN A 21 7.97 -9.85 -5.25
N GLY A 22 7.21 -9.53 -6.29
CA GLY A 22 6.39 -10.50 -7.02
C GLY A 22 5.03 -10.75 -6.36
N ALA A 23 4.75 -11.99 -5.95
CA ALA A 23 3.43 -12.44 -5.51
C ALA A 23 2.74 -11.47 -4.52
N ALA A 24 1.41 -11.45 -4.56
CA ALA A 24 0.51 -10.52 -3.87
C ALA A 24 0.53 -10.58 -2.32
N THR A 25 1.57 -11.14 -1.69
CA THR A 25 1.78 -11.16 -0.24
C THR A 25 2.78 -10.05 0.14
N PRO A 26 2.34 -8.97 0.81
CA PRO A 26 3.20 -7.84 1.16
C PRO A 26 4.37 -8.21 2.08
N ILE A 27 5.54 -7.61 1.83
CA ILE A 27 6.70 -7.58 2.73
C ILE A 27 6.47 -6.53 3.82
N PHE A 28 5.95 -5.37 3.45
CA PHE A 28 5.49 -4.35 4.38
C PHE A 28 4.16 -3.77 3.89
N ALA A 29 3.37 -3.25 4.82
CA ALA A 29 2.06 -2.68 4.52
C ALA A 29 1.76 -1.46 5.39
N VAL A 30 0.88 -0.60 4.87
CA VAL A 30 0.30 0.53 5.60
C VAL A 30 -1.21 0.48 5.43
N ARG A 31 -1.91 0.98 6.44
CA ARG A 31 -3.37 1.10 6.38
C ARG A 31 -3.80 2.45 6.92
N LYS A 32 -4.91 2.95 6.39
CA LYS A 32 -5.58 4.14 6.90
C LYS A 32 -7.08 3.88 6.91
N GLU A 33 -7.68 4.10 8.07
CA GLU A 33 -9.09 3.79 8.30
C GLU A 33 -9.97 5.04 8.26
N GLY A 34 -11.23 4.84 7.89
CA GLY A 34 -12.24 5.90 7.96
C GLY A 34 -12.08 7.04 6.96
N ILE A 35 -11.29 6.86 5.89
CA ILE A 35 -11.10 7.88 4.85
C ILE A 35 -12.43 8.16 4.16
N ARG A 36 -12.78 9.43 4.00
CA ARG A 36 -13.89 9.82 3.13
C ARG A 36 -13.42 9.76 1.68
N VAL A 37 -14.12 8.97 0.87
CA VAL A 37 -13.99 8.94 -0.58
C VAL A 37 -15.21 9.66 -1.14
N SER A 38 -15.00 10.68 -1.95
CA SER A 38 -16.07 11.46 -2.56
C SER A 38 -16.73 10.70 -3.72
N GLU A 39 -17.90 11.17 -4.14
CA GLU A 39 -18.50 10.67 -5.39
C GLU A 39 -17.65 11.15 -6.57
N GLY A 40 -17.38 10.25 -7.51
CA GLY A 40 -16.42 10.51 -8.58
C GLY A 40 -15.03 10.08 -8.16
N GLU A 41 -14.06 10.97 -8.30
CA GLU A 41 -12.63 10.71 -8.11
C GLU A 41 -12.13 11.28 -6.77
N THR A 42 -11.20 10.58 -6.14
CA THR A 42 -10.51 11.04 -4.93
C THR A 42 -9.03 10.76 -5.10
N HIS A 43 -8.21 11.81 -4.99
CA HIS A 43 -6.78 11.73 -5.08
C HIS A 43 -6.16 11.33 -3.74
N VAL A 44 -5.26 10.34 -3.78
CA VAL A 44 -4.60 9.80 -2.59
C VAL A 44 -3.10 9.90 -2.78
N ALA A 45 -2.42 10.58 -1.86
CA ALA A 45 -0.97 10.58 -1.76
C ALA A 45 -0.51 9.97 -0.43
N VAL A 46 0.52 9.13 -0.51
CA VAL A 46 1.09 8.41 0.64
C VAL A 46 2.59 8.57 0.65
N ASP A 47 3.11 9.07 1.77
CA ASP A 47 4.53 9.25 2.00
C ASP A 47 4.99 8.30 3.11
N PHE A 48 5.88 7.38 2.74
CA PHE A 48 6.49 6.45 3.68
C PHE A 48 7.65 7.14 4.39
N ALA A 49 7.68 7.12 5.73
CA ALA A 49 8.77 7.73 6.49
C ALA A 49 10.12 7.03 6.25
N GLY A 50 10.08 5.75 5.88
CA GLY A 50 11.23 4.96 5.46
C GLY A 50 10.79 3.65 4.82
N ILE A 51 11.59 3.14 3.88
CA ILE A 51 11.29 1.90 3.16
C ILE A 51 12.21 0.81 3.72
N PRO A 52 11.69 -0.19 4.46
CA PRO A 52 12.49 -1.25 5.07
C PRO A 52 12.81 -2.36 4.04
N LEU A 53 13.20 -1.97 2.83
CA LEU A 53 13.50 -2.90 1.74
C LEU A 53 14.96 -2.75 1.31
N PRO A 54 15.63 -3.85 0.94
CA PRO A 54 16.88 -3.76 0.22
C PRO A 54 16.68 -3.14 -1.16
N ALA A 55 17.78 -2.75 -1.81
CA ALA A 55 17.73 -2.27 -3.18
C ALA A 55 17.17 -3.37 -4.11
N GLY A 56 16.28 -3.00 -5.02
CA GLY A 56 15.61 -3.94 -5.91
C GLY A 56 14.29 -3.45 -6.49
N GLY A 57 13.69 -4.28 -7.34
CA GLY A 57 12.37 -4.04 -7.95
C GLY A 57 11.24 -4.69 -7.17
N TYR A 58 10.18 -3.91 -6.94
CA TYR A 58 8.99 -4.28 -6.17
C TYR A 58 7.71 -3.83 -6.88
N PHE A 59 6.57 -4.29 -6.38
CA PHE A 59 5.24 -3.82 -6.78
C PHE A 59 4.50 -3.23 -5.60
N ILE A 60 3.77 -2.14 -5.87
CA ILE A 60 2.84 -1.53 -4.94
C ILE A 60 1.45 -2.08 -5.24
N TRP A 61 0.77 -2.49 -4.18
CA TRP A 61 -0.58 -3.04 -4.22
C TRP A 61 -1.51 -2.16 -3.40
N PHE A 62 -2.76 -2.07 -3.82
CA PHE A 62 -3.80 -1.31 -3.14
C PHE A 62 -5.08 -2.10 -3.04
N ALA A 63 -5.81 -1.93 -1.93
CA ALA A 63 -7.22 -2.26 -1.83
C ALA A 63 -7.96 -1.20 -1.00
N ALA A 64 -9.24 -1.04 -1.31
CA ALA A 64 -10.16 -0.21 -0.55
C ALA A 64 -11.41 -0.99 -0.20
N PHE A 65 -11.82 -0.91 1.06
CA PHE A 65 -13.05 -1.55 1.56
C PHE A 65 -13.94 -0.53 2.24
N GLU A 66 -15.24 -0.59 1.99
CA GLU A 66 -16.22 0.25 2.66
C GLU A 66 -16.27 -0.09 4.15
N VAL A 67 -16.16 0.92 5.02
CA VAL A 67 -16.14 0.74 6.48
C VAL A 67 -17.41 0.07 6.99
N LYS A 68 -18.57 0.47 6.46
CA LYS A 68 -19.87 0.04 6.98
C LYS A 68 -20.21 -1.41 6.63
N THR A 69 -19.90 -1.82 5.40
CA THR A 69 -20.36 -3.11 4.86
C THR A 69 -19.23 -4.12 4.71
N GLY A 70 -17.96 -3.67 4.77
CA GLY A 70 -16.80 -4.47 4.40
C GLY A 70 -16.72 -4.78 2.91
N ARG A 71 -17.62 -4.22 2.08
CA ARG A 71 -17.61 -4.48 0.63
C ARG A 71 -16.40 -3.82 0.01
N GLU A 72 -15.85 -4.53 -0.96
CA GLU A 72 -14.77 -4.03 -1.78
C GLU A 72 -15.21 -2.81 -2.60
N ILE A 73 -14.41 -1.75 -2.53
CA ILE A 73 -14.50 -0.58 -3.41
C ILE A 73 -13.50 -0.78 -4.55
N THR A 74 -12.30 -1.24 -4.21
CA THR A 74 -11.22 -1.54 -5.15
C THR A 74 -10.56 -2.85 -4.71
N PRO A 75 -10.47 -3.87 -5.58
CA PRO A 75 -9.80 -5.12 -5.24
C PRO A 75 -8.34 -4.92 -4.95
N TRP A 76 -7.79 -5.90 -4.24
CA TRP A 76 -6.35 -6.02 -4.07
C TRP A 76 -5.66 -6.20 -5.42
N GLN A 77 -5.05 -5.14 -5.91
CA GLN A 77 -4.48 -5.09 -7.26
C GLN A 77 -3.19 -4.27 -7.30
N PRO A 78 -2.29 -4.54 -8.26
CA PRO A 78 -1.08 -3.74 -8.41
C PRO A 78 -1.44 -2.37 -8.97
N ILE A 79 -0.87 -1.32 -8.39
CA ILE A 79 -1.07 0.07 -8.83
C ILE A 79 0.21 0.68 -9.41
N GLY A 80 1.34 -0.01 -9.32
CA GLY A 80 2.56 0.40 -10.01
C GLY A 80 3.83 -0.30 -9.53
N PRO A 81 4.92 -0.18 -10.30
CA PRO A 81 6.24 -0.63 -9.87
C PRO A 81 6.83 0.32 -8.82
N LEU A 82 7.70 -0.22 -7.97
CA LEU A 82 8.56 0.53 -7.04
C LEU A 82 10.00 0.07 -7.23
N LEU A 83 10.90 1.00 -7.56
CA LEU A 83 12.34 0.75 -7.51
C LEU A 83 12.88 1.30 -6.20
N VAL A 84 13.53 0.44 -5.41
CA VAL A 84 14.24 0.85 -4.20
C VAL A 84 15.72 0.91 -4.53
N GLU A 85 16.32 2.08 -4.31
CA GLU A 85 17.75 2.33 -4.48
C GLU A 85 18.41 2.48 -3.11
N GLY A 86 19.63 1.96 -2.95
CA GLY A 86 20.35 2.08 -1.69
C GLY A 86 21.71 1.39 -1.75
N GLY A 87 22.70 1.96 -1.05
CA GLY A 87 24.07 1.46 -0.99
C GLY A 87 24.34 0.44 0.13
N ARG A 88 23.36 0.19 1.01
CA ARG A 88 23.50 -0.76 2.12
C ARG A 88 23.09 -2.16 1.66
N LEU A 89 24.08 -2.98 1.33
CA LEU A 89 23.90 -4.42 1.20
C LEU A 89 23.57 -4.97 2.59
N LEU A 90 22.38 -5.56 2.75
CA LEU A 90 22.13 -6.43 3.90
C LEU A 90 23.02 -7.67 3.72
N ASP A 91 23.60 -8.18 4.80
CA ASP A 91 24.31 -9.45 4.77
C ASP A 91 23.40 -10.53 4.17
N ALA A 92 23.99 -11.44 3.39
CA ALA A 92 23.24 -12.43 2.63
C ALA A 92 22.18 -13.13 3.48
N THR A 93 20.92 -13.04 3.06
CA THR A 93 19.79 -13.64 3.76
C THR A 93 20.04 -15.15 3.95
N PRO A 94 19.93 -15.69 5.17
CA PRO A 94 20.02 -17.13 5.40
C PRO A 94 19.05 -17.89 4.50
N LYS A 95 19.45 -19.08 3.99
CA LYS A 95 18.67 -19.88 3.02
C LYS A 95 17.35 -20.47 3.56
N ALA A 96 16.82 -19.97 4.68
CA ALA A 96 15.54 -20.34 5.24
C ALA A 96 14.68 -19.07 5.39
N ILE A 97 13.67 -18.93 4.53
CA ILE A 97 12.74 -17.80 4.58
C ILE A 97 11.68 -18.10 5.63
N VAL A 98 11.83 -17.50 6.81
CA VAL A 98 10.71 -17.36 7.76
C VAL A 98 9.73 -16.37 7.12
N ARG A 99 8.48 -16.77 6.84
CA ARG A 99 7.44 -15.83 6.39
C ARG A 99 7.16 -14.87 7.54
N LEU A 100 7.73 -13.68 7.49
CA LEU A 100 7.38 -12.60 8.39
C LEU A 100 5.93 -12.17 8.07
N SER A 101 5.11 -11.95 9.10
CA SER A 101 3.98 -11.03 8.97
C SER A 101 4.51 -9.70 8.42
N PRO A 102 3.77 -9.00 7.55
CA PRO A 102 4.27 -7.76 6.98
C PRO A 102 4.64 -6.78 8.10
N VAL A 103 5.77 -6.10 7.92
CA VAL A 103 6.15 -5.02 8.84
C VAL A 103 5.22 -3.84 8.55
N PHE A 104 4.61 -3.28 9.59
CA PHE A 104 3.85 -2.04 9.47
C PHE A 104 4.81 -0.87 9.66
N VAL A 105 4.82 0.05 8.68
CA VAL A 105 5.65 1.24 8.72
C VAL A 105 4.80 2.49 8.92
N GLU A 106 5.40 3.53 9.49
CA GLU A 106 4.74 4.82 9.58
C GLU A 106 4.61 5.46 8.20
N ALA A 107 3.45 6.05 7.92
CA ALA A 107 3.18 6.76 6.68
C ALA A 107 2.26 7.95 6.91
N GLN A 108 2.53 9.02 6.17
CA GLN A 108 1.66 10.19 6.08
C GLN A 108 0.76 10.05 4.86
N TRP A 109 -0.49 10.50 5.02
CA TRP A 109 -1.53 10.39 3.99
C TRP A 109 -2.11 11.76 3.73
N THR A 110 -2.15 12.15 2.46
CA THR A 110 -2.89 13.32 1.97
C THR A 110 -4.02 12.81 1.09
N VAL A 111 -5.24 13.25 1.39
CA VAL A 111 -6.44 12.89 0.63
C VAL A 111 -7.14 14.18 0.22
N SER A 112 -7.42 14.32 -1.07
CA SER A 112 -8.07 15.49 -1.65
C SER A 112 -9.01 15.09 -2.77
N ASP A 113 -10.02 15.93 -2.99
CA ASP A 113 -10.98 15.81 -4.09
C ASP A 113 -10.52 16.63 -5.30
#